data_AF-A0AAD8TPK5-F1
#
_entry.id   AF-A0AAD8TPK5-F1
#
_cell.length_a   1.000
_cell.length_b   1.000
_cell.length_c   1.000
_cell.angle_alpha   90.00
_cell.angle_beta   90.00
_cell.angle_gamma   90.00
#
_symmetry.space_group_name_H-M   'P 1'
#
loop_
_entity.id
_entity.type
_entity.pdbx_description
1 polymer ?
#
loop_
_entity_poly.entity_id
_entity_poly.type
_entity_poly.pdbx_seq_one_letter_code
_entity_poly.pdbx_strand_id
1 'polypeptide(L)'
;MVALKELELMDLHVVRELAVPSVEELVLIKMQNLEICGSLTASPPLQFLPSQGDQKRWLPSLRRLTIHDCPCLTVSHPLPPSALISDLSIRGVPTVPKMSINSGWFTIESNELSVLDDRILAFHNLRGITLLAIQNCLNLVSLSSEAFSQLTALEYLSIHNCPNLAKSSIMSEVVLENTRSTRSLLLPSLKSLVINTCGITGRWLTQMLSQMQSLEQLLLTDCPAVKFLSIREPSEIEGTSSLVSGVMTSAQDEHQLKLSYNLLCSLKKLRIHRSPDLEFCGGKRDFLGFTS
;
A
#
# COMPACT_ATOMS: atom_id res chain seq x y z
N MET A 1 40.99 9.03 -6.99
CA MET A 1 40.28 7.74 -7.09
C MET A 1 38.93 8.01 -7.73
N VAL A 2 38.63 7.38 -8.87
CA VAL A 2 37.34 7.53 -9.55
C VAL A 2 36.31 6.72 -8.75
N ALA A 3 35.26 7.38 -8.28
CA ALA A 3 34.15 6.70 -7.60
C ALA A 3 33.39 5.84 -8.63
N LEU A 4 33.13 4.58 -8.28
CA LEU A 4 32.41 3.64 -9.12
C LEU A 4 30.93 4.05 -9.13
N LYS A 5 30.41 4.46 -10.29
CA LYS A 5 29.04 4.96 -10.42
C LYS A 5 28.02 3.84 -10.65
N GLU A 6 28.43 2.81 -11.38
CA GLU A 6 27.56 1.75 -11.88
C GLU A 6 28.20 0.41 -11.57
N LEU A 7 27.45 -0.51 -10.97
CA LEU A 7 27.86 -1.87 -10.69
C LEU A 7 26.83 -2.84 -11.25
N GLU A 8 27.22 -3.59 -12.26
CA GLU A 8 26.39 -4.62 -12.88
C GLU A 8 27.06 -5.99 -12.73
N LEU A 9 26.34 -6.94 -12.12
CA LEU A 9 26.79 -8.31 -11.93
C LEU A 9 25.70 -9.26 -12.42
N MET A 10 26.08 -10.15 -13.33
CA MET A 10 25.16 -11.07 -14.01
C MET A 10 25.75 -12.48 -14.04
N ASP A 11 24.92 -13.49 -13.80
CA ASP A 11 25.26 -14.91 -13.96
C ASP A 11 26.48 -15.37 -13.14
N LEU A 12 26.74 -14.73 -11.98
CA LEU A 12 27.82 -15.14 -11.08
C LEU A 12 27.29 -16.10 -10.02
N HIS A 13 27.80 -17.33 -10.07
CA HIS A 13 27.42 -18.40 -9.14
C HIS A 13 28.39 -18.59 -7.98
N VAL A 14 29.57 -17.96 -7.98
CA VAL A 14 30.57 -18.18 -6.93
C VAL A 14 30.48 -17.13 -5.82
N VAL A 15 29.92 -15.96 -6.14
CA VAL A 15 29.85 -14.83 -5.21
C VAL A 15 28.77 -15.07 -4.17
N ARG A 16 29.18 -15.22 -2.91
CA ARG A 16 28.28 -15.34 -1.75
C ARG A 16 28.02 -14.03 -1.04
N GLU A 17 29.04 -13.19 -0.99
CA GLU A 17 28.99 -11.90 -0.32
C GLU A 17 29.44 -10.79 -1.26
N LEU A 18 28.68 -9.70 -1.30
CA LEU A 18 28.98 -8.52 -2.09
C LEU A 18 28.99 -7.28 -1.21
N ALA A 19 30.15 -6.64 -1.08
CA ALA A 19 30.26 -5.31 -0.49
C ALA A 19 30.10 -4.26 -1.59
N VAL A 20 28.97 -3.55 -1.60
CA VAL A 20 28.69 -2.53 -2.61
C VAL A 20 29.14 -1.16 -2.10
N PRO A 21 30.01 -0.43 -2.82
CA PRO A 21 30.36 0.95 -2.48
C PRO A 21 29.17 1.90 -2.74
N SER A 22 29.33 3.20 -2.51
CA SER A 22 28.31 4.19 -2.89
C SER A 22 28.20 4.27 -4.42
N VAL A 23 27.23 3.57 -5.00
CA VAL A 23 26.91 3.56 -6.44
C VAL A 23 25.61 4.31 -6.72
N GLU A 24 25.47 4.83 -7.93
CA GLU A 24 24.20 5.38 -8.45
C GLU A 24 23.33 4.27 -9.05
N GLU A 25 23.96 3.17 -9.50
CA GLU A 25 23.27 2.07 -10.19
C GLU A 25 23.80 0.72 -9.73
N LEU A 26 22.87 -0.15 -9.34
CA LEU A 26 23.16 -1.51 -8.92
C LEU A 26 22.25 -2.49 -9.68
N VAL A 27 22.87 -3.38 -10.44
CA VAL A 27 22.18 -4.44 -11.19
C VAL A 27 22.74 -5.78 -10.76
N LEU A 28 21.88 -6.64 -10.22
CA LEU A 28 22.18 -8.00 -9.78
C LEU A 28 21.21 -8.94 -10.50
N ILE A 29 21.71 -9.80 -11.39
CA ILE A 29 20.87 -10.69 -12.19
C ILE A 29 21.40 -12.12 -12.10
N LYS A 30 20.53 -13.07 -11.77
CA LYS A 30 20.82 -14.52 -11.72
C LYS A 30 21.97 -14.89 -10.78
N MET A 31 22.05 -14.20 -9.63
CA MET A 31 23.07 -14.44 -8.60
C MET A 31 22.64 -15.59 -7.68
N GLN A 32 22.83 -16.83 -8.12
CA GLN A 32 22.26 -18.03 -7.47
C GLN A 32 22.75 -18.29 -6.04
N ASN A 33 24.01 -17.94 -5.74
CA ASN A 33 24.61 -18.18 -4.44
C ASN A 33 24.85 -16.90 -3.63
N LEU A 34 24.38 -15.74 -4.11
CA LEU A 34 24.54 -14.49 -3.40
C LEU A 34 23.59 -14.47 -2.20
N GLU A 35 24.17 -14.58 -1.01
CA GLU A 35 23.44 -14.60 0.25
C GLU A 35 23.40 -13.19 0.85
N ILE A 36 24.53 -12.49 0.81
CA ILE A 36 24.76 -11.23 1.48
C ILE A 36 25.13 -10.16 0.46
N CYS A 37 24.35 -9.08 0.42
CA CYS A 37 24.72 -7.86 -0.26
C CYS A 37 24.80 -6.79 0.83
N GLY A 38 26.01 -6.38 1.23
CA GLY A 38 26.25 -5.58 2.44
C GLY A 38 25.52 -4.23 2.50
N SER A 39 24.90 -3.81 1.40
CA SER A 39 24.00 -2.65 1.32
C SER A 39 22.51 -2.98 1.51
N LEU A 40 22.10 -4.24 1.33
CA LEU A 40 20.72 -4.75 1.39
C LEU A 40 20.48 -5.74 2.55
N THR A 41 21.52 -6.40 3.05
CA THR A 41 21.50 -7.27 4.25
C THR A 41 21.98 -6.53 5.48
N ALA A 42 21.38 -6.81 6.64
CA ALA A 42 22.00 -6.51 7.91
C ALA A 42 23.30 -7.32 8.03
N SER A 43 24.42 -6.63 8.24
CA SER A 43 25.69 -7.32 8.53
C SER A 43 25.50 -8.23 9.75
N PRO A 44 26.09 -9.44 9.79
CA PRO A 44 26.19 -10.17 11.05
C PRO A 44 26.92 -9.28 12.08
N PRO A 45 26.67 -9.46 13.39
CA PRO A 45 27.27 -8.63 14.42
C PRO A 45 28.78 -8.93 14.53
N LEU A 46 29.57 -8.38 13.61
CA LEU A 46 31.00 -8.25 13.81
C LEU A 46 31.19 -7.19 14.90
N GLN A 47 31.77 -7.63 16.01
CA GLN A 47 31.93 -6.95 17.30
C GLN A 47 32.83 -5.69 17.26
N PHE A 48 32.86 -4.95 16.15
CA PHE A 48 33.67 -3.76 15.99
C PHE A 48 32.97 -2.72 15.11
N LEU A 49 32.01 -1.98 15.66
CA LEU A 49 31.80 -0.57 15.33
C LEU A 49 31.08 0.11 16.52
N PRO A 50 31.43 1.36 16.89
CA PRO A 50 30.95 1.96 18.12
C PRO A 50 29.45 2.26 18.01
N SER A 51 28.75 2.00 19.11
CA SER A 51 27.39 2.41 19.38
C SER A 51 27.28 3.95 19.32
N GLN A 52 26.83 4.50 18.21
CA GLN A 52 26.29 5.86 18.15
C GLN A 52 25.20 5.90 17.09
N GLY A 53 24.06 6.47 17.47
CA GLY A 53 22.90 6.63 16.61
C GLY A 53 23.23 7.43 15.38
N ASP A 54 23.17 6.77 14.23
CA ASP A 54 22.86 7.39 12.95
C ASP A 54 22.38 6.23 12.07
N GLN A 55 21.13 6.31 11.61
CA GLN A 55 20.66 5.52 10.50
C GLN A 55 21.57 5.84 9.30
N LYS A 56 22.68 5.12 9.16
CA LYS A 56 23.60 5.25 8.03
C LYS A 56 22.76 5.09 6.76
N ARG A 57 22.53 6.19 6.05
CA ARG A 57 21.78 6.20 4.79
C ARG A 57 22.42 5.16 3.86
N TRP A 58 21.67 4.10 3.56
CA TRP A 58 22.11 3.02 2.69
C TRP A 58 22.02 3.49 1.26
N LEU A 59 23.13 3.44 0.52
CA LEU A 59 23.22 3.87 -0.89
C LEU A 59 22.45 5.19 -1.19
N PRO A 60 22.78 6.31 -0.51
CA PRO A 60 21.98 7.54 -0.59
C PRO A 60 21.89 8.09 -2.02
N SER A 61 22.86 7.78 -2.86
CA SER A 61 22.94 8.22 -4.25
C SER A 61 22.28 7.27 -5.24
N LEU A 62 21.69 6.14 -4.78
CA LEU A 62 21.12 5.13 -5.67
C LEU A 62 19.91 5.70 -6.42
N ARG A 63 19.95 5.57 -7.74
CA ARG A 63 18.90 5.98 -8.67
C ARG A 63 18.25 4.79 -9.35
N ARG A 64 19.04 3.73 -9.61
CA ARG A 64 18.61 2.50 -10.26
C ARG A 64 18.98 1.28 -9.44
N LEU A 65 17.99 0.44 -9.15
CA LEU A 65 18.18 -0.84 -8.47
C LEU A 65 17.46 -1.95 -9.22
N THR A 66 18.23 -2.90 -9.75
CA THR A 66 17.70 -4.11 -10.39
C THR A 66 18.19 -5.34 -9.65
N ILE A 67 17.28 -6.20 -9.18
CA ILE A 67 17.58 -7.48 -8.53
C ILE A 67 16.67 -8.55 -9.11
N HIS A 68 17.20 -9.40 -9.99
CA HIS A 68 16.43 -10.45 -10.65
C HIS A 68 17.01 -11.83 -10.36
N ASP A 69 16.15 -12.78 -10.00
CA ASP A 69 16.49 -14.20 -9.89
C ASP A 69 17.67 -14.46 -8.93
N CYS A 70 17.60 -13.86 -7.75
CA CYS A 70 18.58 -13.99 -6.67
C CYS A 70 17.93 -14.78 -5.50
N PRO A 71 17.82 -16.12 -5.60
CA PRO A 71 17.01 -16.92 -4.68
C PRO A 71 17.59 -17.01 -3.26
N CYS A 72 18.91 -16.91 -3.10
CA CYS A 72 19.56 -16.97 -1.79
C CYS A 72 19.69 -15.60 -1.11
N LEU A 73 19.34 -14.51 -1.81
CA LEU A 73 19.55 -13.16 -1.29
C LEU A 73 18.55 -12.88 -0.16
N THR A 74 19.08 -12.59 1.01
CA THR A 74 18.27 -12.08 2.12
C THR A 74 18.23 -10.56 2.02
N VAL A 75 17.06 -9.95 2.17
CA VAL A 75 16.95 -8.49 2.28
C VAL A 75 16.34 -8.19 3.64
N SER A 76 17.12 -7.52 4.48
CA SER A 76 16.75 -7.21 5.88
C SER A 76 16.21 -5.80 6.04
N HIS A 77 16.41 -4.98 5.02
CA HIS A 77 16.22 -3.55 5.06
C HIS A 77 15.02 -3.13 4.21
N PRO A 78 14.18 -2.18 4.67
CA PRO A 78 13.03 -1.73 3.91
C PRO A 78 13.44 -1.04 2.60
N LEU A 79 12.64 -1.23 1.54
CA LEU A 79 12.93 -0.74 0.19
C LEU A 79 11.97 0.37 -0.24
N PRO A 80 12.37 1.30 -1.13
CA PRO A 80 13.69 1.48 -1.71
C PRO A 80 14.71 2.09 -0.73
N PRO A 81 16.02 1.80 -0.88
CA PRO A 81 17.07 2.29 0.02
C PRO A 81 17.32 3.81 -0.08
N SER A 82 16.94 4.44 -1.19
CA SER A 82 17.12 5.88 -1.41
C SER A 82 15.84 6.54 -1.91
N ALA A 83 15.63 7.79 -1.47
CA ALA A 83 14.58 8.68 -1.97
C ALA A 83 14.84 9.20 -3.40
N LEU A 84 16.06 8.99 -3.94
CA LEU A 84 16.43 9.37 -5.31
C LEU A 84 16.14 8.28 -6.33
N ILE A 85 15.59 7.13 -5.90
CA ILE A 85 15.28 6.02 -6.79
C ILE A 85 14.23 6.45 -7.82
N SER A 86 14.61 6.36 -9.08
CA SER A 86 13.76 6.61 -10.25
C SER A 86 13.45 5.33 -11.02
N ASP A 87 14.33 4.33 -10.91
CA ASP A 87 14.16 3.01 -11.51
C ASP A 87 14.38 1.93 -10.46
N LEU A 88 13.46 1.00 -10.38
CA LEU A 88 13.50 -0.10 -9.43
C LEU A 88 12.88 -1.31 -10.10
N SER A 89 13.53 -2.46 -9.99
CA SER A 89 13.03 -3.72 -10.52
C SER A 89 13.52 -4.90 -9.68
N ILE A 90 12.65 -5.47 -8.86
CA ILE A 90 12.97 -6.60 -7.99
C ILE A 90 12.01 -7.74 -8.30
N ARG A 91 12.56 -8.92 -8.62
CA ARG A 91 11.81 -10.16 -8.86
C ARG A 91 12.67 -11.38 -8.55
N GLY A 92 12.03 -12.50 -8.18
CA GLY A 92 12.76 -13.74 -7.90
C GLY A 92 13.62 -13.67 -6.64
N VAL A 93 13.18 -12.91 -5.63
CA VAL A 93 13.79 -12.83 -4.29
C VAL A 93 12.76 -13.34 -3.28
N PRO A 94 13.02 -14.42 -2.52
CA PRO A 94 11.96 -15.08 -1.74
C PRO A 94 11.37 -14.24 -0.60
N THR A 95 12.18 -13.39 0.04
CA THR A 95 11.76 -12.62 1.23
C THR A 95 11.18 -11.26 0.91
N VAL A 96 11.13 -10.87 -0.37
CA VAL A 96 10.77 -9.51 -0.80
C VAL A 96 9.65 -9.60 -1.83
N PRO A 97 8.61 -8.76 -1.75
CA PRO A 97 7.62 -8.68 -2.81
C PRO A 97 8.28 -8.31 -4.14
N LYS A 98 7.69 -8.75 -5.24
CA LYS A 98 8.04 -8.21 -6.56
C LYS A 98 7.65 -6.74 -6.56
N MET A 99 8.60 -5.88 -6.87
CA MET A 99 8.39 -4.43 -6.87
C MET A 99 9.05 -3.80 -8.08
N SER A 100 8.37 -2.83 -8.69
CA SER A 100 8.91 -2.13 -9.85
C SER A 100 8.45 -0.68 -9.93
N ILE A 101 9.33 0.21 -10.40
CA ILE A 101 8.98 1.56 -10.81
C ILE A 101 9.07 1.64 -12.32
N ASN A 102 7.94 1.84 -12.99
CA ASN A 102 7.88 2.02 -14.44
C ASN A 102 6.95 3.18 -14.77
N SER A 103 7.43 4.14 -15.58
CA SER A 103 6.61 5.27 -16.04
C SER A 103 5.92 6.02 -14.90
N GLY A 104 6.61 6.15 -13.76
CA GLY A 104 6.12 6.78 -12.53
C GLY A 104 5.25 5.91 -11.63
N TRP A 105 4.77 4.75 -12.11
CA TRP A 105 4.02 3.79 -11.30
C TRP A 105 4.94 2.96 -10.44
N PHE A 106 4.79 3.08 -9.12
CA PHE A 106 5.35 2.13 -8.20
C PHE A 106 4.37 0.97 -8.00
N THR A 107 4.78 -0.21 -8.43
CA THR A 107 3.94 -1.42 -8.45
C THR A 107 4.49 -2.45 -7.47
N ILE A 108 3.60 -3.03 -6.67
CA ILE A 108 3.90 -4.08 -5.69
C ILE A 108 3.06 -5.31 -6.01
N GLU A 109 3.70 -6.47 -6.06
CA GLU A 109 3.07 -7.76 -6.34
C GLU A 109 3.69 -8.85 -5.44
N SER A 110 2.86 -9.60 -4.70
CA SER A 110 3.36 -10.69 -3.85
C SER A 110 2.28 -11.66 -3.40
N ASN A 111 2.53 -12.94 -3.62
CA ASN A 111 1.66 -14.00 -3.09
C ASN A 111 1.94 -14.31 -1.61
N GLU A 112 3.09 -13.91 -1.07
CA GLU A 112 3.53 -14.25 0.29
C GLU A 112 3.26 -13.12 1.31
N LEU A 113 3.03 -11.90 0.82
CA LEU A 113 2.90 -10.71 1.64
C LEU A 113 1.56 -10.70 2.40
N SER A 114 1.61 -10.68 3.74
CA SER A 114 0.42 -10.60 4.59
C SER A 114 0.11 -9.18 5.08
N VAL A 115 1.14 -8.38 5.36
CA VAL A 115 1.02 -6.99 5.83
C VAL A 115 2.01 -6.12 5.07
N LEU A 116 1.56 -4.96 4.58
CA LEU A 116 2.44 -3.97 3.97
C LEU A 116 2.72 -2.83 4.96
N ASP A 117 3.92 -2.82 5.53
CA ASP A 117 4.38 -1.89 6.58
C ASP A 117 5.84 -1.44 6.37
N ASP A 118 6.35 -0.65 7.34
CA ASP A 118 7.72 -0.11 7.33
C ASP A 118 8.83 -1.18 7.41
N ARG A 119 8.51 -2.48 7.58
CA ARG A 119 9.50 -3.56 7.52
C ARG A 119 9.82 -3.94 6.08
N ILE A 120 8.83 -3.80 5.19
CA ILE A 120 8.95 -4.14 3.78
C ILE A 120 9.37 -2.92 2.98
N LEU A 121 8.73 -1.78 3.24
CA LEU A 121 8.97 -0.55 2.50
C LEU A 121 9.51 0.59 3.35
N ALA A 122 10.50 1.30 2.80
CA ALA A 122 10.97 2.56 3.33
C ALA A 122 10.03 3.70 2.93
N PHE A 123 8.84 3.78 3.52
CA PHE A 123 7.82 4.78 3.15
C PHE A 123 8.33 6.23 3.23
N HIS A 124 9.29 6.50 4.11
CA HIS A 124 9.95 7.81 4.21
C HIS A 124 10.72 8.21 2.94
N ASN A 125 11.21 7.24 2.17
CA ASN A 125 11.86 7.47 0.87
C ASN A 125 10.84 7.58 -0.27
N LEU A 126 9.58 7.21 -0.03
CA LEU A 126 8.51 7.16 -1.04
C LEU A 126 7.62 8.40 -1.05
N ARG A 127 7.98 9.45 -0.31
CA ARG A 127 7.18 10.68 -0.17
C ARG A 127 6.89 11.39 -1.49
N GLY A 128 7.73 11.19 -2.51
CA GLY A 128 7.55 11.77 -3.85
C GLY A 128 6.72 10.93 -4.81
N ILE A 129 6.26 9.74 -4.41
CA ILE A 129 5.45 8.87 -5.27
C ILE A 129 4.05 9.45 -5.43
N THR A 130 3.62 9.59 -6.68
CA THR A 130 2.28 10.04 -7.06
C THR A 130 1.38 8.90 -7.52
N LEU A 131 1.95 7.80 -8.01
CA LEU A 131 1.23 6.66 -8.60
C LEU A 131 1.65 5.34 -7.90
N LEU A 132 0.71 4.68 -7.21
CA LEU A 132 0.93 3.41 -6.51
C LEU A 132 -0.07 2.36 -6.99
N ALA A 133 0.45 1.19 -7.39
CA ALA A 133 -0.34 0.02 -7.72
C ALA A 133 0.03 -1.16 -6.79
N ILE A 134 -0.98 -1.77 -6.18
CA ILE A 134 -0.86 -3.01 -5.40
C ILE A 134 -1.65 -4.07 -6.15
N GLN A 135 -0.98 -5.08 -6.71
CA GLN A 135 -1.62 -6.04 -7.60
C GLN A 135 -1.25 -7.48 -7.28
N ASN A 136 -2.19 -8.41 -7.43
CA ASN A 136 -1.98 -9.84 -7.22
C ASN A 136 -1.42 -10.18 -5.83
N CYS A 137 -1.85 -9.45 -4.79
CA CYS A 137 -1.45 -9.71 -3.42
C CYS A 137 -2.48 -10.60 -2.71
N LEU A 138 -2.40 -11.91 -2.95
CA LEU A 138 -3.43 -12.87 -2.54
C LEU A 138 -3.54 -13.05 -1.03
N ASN A 139 -2.41 -13.02 -0.32
CA ASN A 139 -2.36 -13.21 1.13
C ASN A 139 -2.38 -11.89 1.92
N LEU A 140 -2.46 -10.74 1.23
CA LEU A 140 -2.42 -9.43 1.87
C LEU A 140 -3.71 -9.19 2.64
N VAL A 141 -3.59 -8.97 3.95
CA VAL A 141 -4.71 -8.76 4.88
C VAL A 141 -4.84 -7.29 5.27
N SER A 142 -3.71 -6.58 5.46
CA SER A 142 -3.74 -5.20 5.95
C SER A 142 -2.65 -4.32 5.35
N LEU A 143 -2.94 -3.01 5.35
CA LEU A 143 -2.03 -1.92 5.02
C LEU A 143 -1.80 -1.11 6.29
N SER A 144 -0.55 -0.80 6.64
CA SER A 144 -0.26 0.03 7.83
C SER A 144 -0.75 1.46 7.61
N SER A 145 -1.60 1.92 8.54
CA SER A 145 -2.10 3.31 8.53
C SER A 145 -0.98 4.33 8.72
N GLU A 146 -0.04 4.04 9.63
CA GLU A 146 1.11 4.89 9.93
C GLU A 146 2.04 4.97 8.71
N ALA A 147 2.31 3.84 8.07
CA ALA A 147 3.23 3.78 6.94
C ALA A 147 2.69 4.52 5.72
N PHE A 148 1.41 4.28 5.37
CA PHE A 148 0.75 4.96 4.26
C PHE A 148 0.53 6.46 4.50
N SER A 149 0.41 6.91 5.76
CA SER A 149 0.30 8.34 6.06
C SER A 149 1.53 9.16 5.63
N GLN A 150 2.67 8.49 5.42
CA GLN A 150 3.89 9.11 4.91
C GLN A 150 3.83 9.38 3.39
N LEU A 151 2.92 8.76 2.64
CA LEU A 151 2.75 8.94 1.19
C LEU A 151 1.98 10.22 0.86
N THR A 152 2.53 11.36 1.28
CA THR A 152 1.83 12.65 1.22
C THR A 152 1.59 13.19 -0.18
N ALA A 153 2.39 12.78 -1.18
CA ALA A 153 2.22 13.18 -2.58
C ALA A 153 1.39 12.18 -3.41
N LEU A 154 0.86 11.12 -2.80
CA LEU A 154 0.14 10.07 -3.55
C LEU A 154 -1.17 10.61 -4.13
N GLU A 155 -1.27 10.62 -5.45
CA GLU A 155 -2.44 11.11 -6.19
C GLU A 155 -3.31 9.98 -6.73
N TYR A 156 -2.71 8.85 -7.10
CA TYR A 156 -3.42 7.70 -7.69
C TYR A 156 -3.05 6.41 -6.95
N LEU A 157 -4.06 5.73 -6.42
CA LEU A 157 -3.93 4.44 -5.79
C LEU A 157 -4.79 3.41 -6.53
N SER A 158 -4.16 2.32 -6.92
CA SER A 158 -4.75 1.23 -7.68
C SER A 158 -4.53 -0.08 -6.92
N ILE A 159 -5.60 -0.79 -6.57
CA ILE A 159 -5.55 -2.07 -5.85
C ILE A 159 -6.28 -3.12 -6.68
N HIS A 160 -5.56 -4.13 -7.16
CA HIS A 160 -6.07 -5.14 -8.08
C HIS A 160 -5.83 -6.55 -7.56
N ASN A 161 -6.84 -7.43 -7.64
CA ASN A 161 -6.70 -8.84 -7.32
C ASN A 161 -6.10 -9.10 -5.92
N CYS A 162 -6.67 -8.44 -4.91
CA CYS A 162 -6.29 -8.57 -3.49
C CYS A 162 -7.50 -9.08 -2.67
N PRO A 163 -7.85 -10.37 -2.78
CA PRO A 163 -9.11 -10.92 -2.27
C PRO A 163 -9.21 -11.00 -0.73
N ASN A 164 -8.09 -10.96 -0.02
CA ASN A 164 -8.07 -11.04 1.45
C ASN A 164 -7.85 -9.68 2.14
N LEU A 165 -7.60 -8.63 1.35
CA LEU A 165 -7.31 -7.31 1.88
C LEU A 165 -8.55 -6.74 2.58
N ALA A 166 -8.38 -6.39 3.86
CA ALA A 166 -9.42 -5.80 4.70
C ALA A 166 -10.72 -6.62 4.79
N LYS A 167 -10.65 -7.94 4.57
CA LYS A 167 -11.81 -8.85 4.58
C LYS A 167 -12.41 -9.06 5.97
N SER A 168 -11.62 -8.85 7.03
CA SER A 168 -12.05 -8.95 8.43
C SER A 168 -11.55 -7.74 9.21
N SER A 169 -12.39 -6.71 9.30
CA SER A 169 -12.22 -5.58 10.23
C SER A 169 -12.17 -6.02 11.71
N ILE A 170 -12.65 -7.23 12.01
CA ILE A 170 -12.73 -7.81 13.36
C ILE A 170 -11.35 -8.26 13.87
N MET A 171 -10.40 -8.58 12.99
CA MET A 171 -9.07 -9.05 13.41
C MET A 171 -8.08 -7.92 13.73
N SER A 172 -8.42 -6.66 13.41
CA SER A 172 -7.57 -5.51 13.72
C SER A 172 -7.75 -4.98 15.15
N GLU A 173 -8.78 -5.44 15.89
CA GLU A 173 -9.05 -5.01 17.27
C GLU A 173 -8.32 -5.86 18.34
N VAL A 174 -7.84 -7.06 18.02
CA VAL A 174 -7.26 -7.97 19.03
C VAL A 174 -5.79 -7.65 19.37
N VAL A 175 -5.18 -6.63 18.76
CA VAL A 175 -3.80 -6.19 19.07
C VAL A 175 -3.71 -4.74 19.54
N LEU A 176 -4.82 -4.03 19.74
CA LEU A 176 -4.79 -2.64 20.21
C LEU A 176 -5.72 -2.40 21.40
N GLU A 177 -5.37 -2.97 22.55
CA GLU A 177 -5.84 -2.41 23.80
C GLU A 177 -5.34 -0.96 23.93
N ASN A 178 -6.28 -0.05 24.24
CA ASN A 178 -6.07 1.32 24.75
C ASN A 178 -5.91 2.54 23.83
N THR A 179 -6.42 2.55 22.58
CA THR A 179 -6.82 3.85 21.98
C THR A 179 -8.11 3.76 21.16
N ARG A 180 -9.11 4.57 21.55
CA ARG A 180 -10.36 4.83 20.82
C ARG A 180 -10.10 5.64 19.54
N SER A 181 -9.30 5.10 18.62
CA SER A 181 -9.07 5.70 17.30
C SER A 181 -8.61 4.59 16.35
N THR A 182 -9.56 3.94 15.67
CA THR A 182 -9.28 3.17 14.46
C THR A 182 -8.59 4.12 13.47
N ARG A 183 -7.26 4.09 13.40
CA ARG A 183 -6.48 4.96 12.51
C ARG A 183 -6.78 4.53 11.07
N SER A 184 -7.66 5.26 10.41
CA SER A 184 -7.94 5.10 8.98
C SER A 184 -6.72 5.50 8.15
N LEU A 185 -6.57 4.91 6.97
CA LEU A 185 -5.55 5.33 6.00
C LEU A 185 -5.72 6.81 5.66
N LEU A 186 -4.68 7.62 5.90
CA LEU A 186 -4.64 9.05 5.62
C LEU A 186 -3.85 9.30 4.33
N LEU A 187 -4.57 9.66 3.26
CA LEU A 187 -3.98 9.95 1.95
C LEU A 187 -4.48 11.33 1.48
N PRO A 188 -3.85 12.43 1.93
CA PRO A 188 -4.42 13.77 1.78
C PRO A 188 -4.50 14.26 0.34
N SER A 189 -3.57 13.82 -0.52
CA SER A 189 -3.46 14.26 -1.91
C SER A 189 -4.15 13.32 -2.91
N LEU A 190 -4.86 12.29 -2.43
CA LEU A 190 -5.40 11.25 -3.29
C LEU A 190 -6.55 11.80 -4.15
N LYS A 191 -6.38 11.74 -5.47
CA LYS A 191 -7.34 12.19 -6.48
C LYS A 191 -8.09 11.02 -7.11
N SER A 192 -7.48 9.84 -7.19
CA SER A 192 -8.09 8.68 -7.83
C SER A 192 -7.84 7.40 -7.04
N LEU A 193 -8.92 6.68 -6.73
CA LEU A 193 -8.90 5.36 -6.11
C LEU A 193 -9.56 4.34 -7.04
N VAL A 194 -8.79 3.35 -7.45
CA VAL A 194 -9.26 2.24 -8.29
C VAL A 194 -9.09 0.94 -7.52
N ILE A 195 -10.18 0.18 -7.37
CA ILE A 195 -10.18 -1.12 -6.69
C ILE A 195 -10.88 -2.12 -7.59
N ASN A 196 -10.22 -3.24 -7.86
CA ASN A 196 -10.72 -4.26 -8.78
C ASN A 196 -10.47 -5.69 -8.26
N THR A 197 -11.51 -6.53 -8.21
CA THR A 197 -11.43 -7.93 -7.77
C THR A 197 -10.76 -8.04 -6.39
N CYS A 198 -11.33 -7.34 -5.40
CA CYS A 198 -10.78 -7.26 -4.04
C CYS A 198 -11.83 -7.59 -2.97
N GLY A 199 -11.38 -8.15 -1.84
CA GLY A 199 -12.23 -8.52 -0.70
C GLY A 199 -12.49 -7.40 0.30
N ILE A 200 -12.27 -6.15 -0.11
CA ILE A 200 -12.35 -4.98 0.75
C ILE A 200 -13.82 -4.75 1.17
N THR A 201 -14.05 -4.63 2.48
CA THR A 201 -15.39 -4.38 3.04
C THR A 201 -15.84 -2.94 2.83
N GLY A 202 -17.16 -2.74 2.80
CA GLY A 202 -17.77 -1.40 2.70
C GLY A 202 -17.36 -0.51 3.88
N ARG A 203 -17.27 -1.07 5.09
CA ARG A 203 -16.83 -0.37 6.29
C ARG A 203 -15.41 0.17 6.16
N TRP A 204 -14.48 -0.65 5.66
CA TRP A 204 -13.10 -0.24 5.47
C TRP A 204 -12.99 0.93 4.47
N LEU A 205 -13.72 0.84 3.35
CA LEU A 205 -13.77 1.93 2.37
C LEU A 205 -14.37 3.19 2.97
N THR A 206 -15.46 3.06 3.72
CA THR A 206 -16.09 4.18 4.42
C THR A 206 -15.09 4.90 5.32
N GLN A 207 -14.31 4.16 6.11
CA GLN A 207 -13.31 4.73 7.01
C GLN A 207 -12.20 5.44 6.22
N MET A 208 -11.66 4.80 5.18
CA MET A 208 -10.62 5.38 4.32
C MET A 208 -11.11 6.66 3.62
N LEU A 209 -12.31 6.64 3.06
CA LEU A 209 -12.87 7.75 2.28
C LEU A 209 -13.33 8.91 3.16
N SER A 210 -13.67 8.67 4.43
CA SER A 210 -14.17 9.71 5.35
C SER A 210 -13.20 10.88 5.56
N GLN A 211 -11.90 10.62 5.37
CA GLN A 211 -10.82 11.59 5.57
C GLN A 211 -10.32 12.23 4.26
N MET A 212 -10.88 11.85 3.11
CA MET A 212 -10.41 12.31 1.79
C MET A 212 -11.21 13.51 1.31
N GLN A 213 -10.54 14.65 1.15
CA GLN A 213 -11.16 15.88 0.66
C GLN A 213 -10.95 16.11 -0.84
N SER A 214 -9.91 15.54 -1.42
CA SER A 214 -9.47 15.79 -2.81
C SER A 214 -9.79 14.67 -3.80
N LEU A 215 -10.53 13.64 -3.38
CA LEU A 215 -10.82 12.49 -4.24
C LEU A 215 -11.78 12.87 -5.36
N GLU A 216 -11.31 12.80 -6.60
CA GLU A 216 -12.08 13.12 -7.80
C GLU A 216 -12.67 11.88 -8.46
N GLN A 217 -12.02 10.72 -8.31
CA GLN A 217 -12.43 9.48 -8.96
C GLN A 217 -12.43 8.30 -7.98
N LEU A 218 -13.56 7.59 -7.94
CA LEU A 218 -13.70 6.31 -7.25
C LEU A 218 -14.24 5.26 -8.23
N LEU A 219 -13.43 4.24 -8.51
CA LEU A 219 -13.80 3.11 -9.35
C LEU A 219 -13.71 1.81 -8.54
N LEU A 220 -14.84 1.15 -8.39
CA LEU A 220 -14.95 -0.18 -7.79
C LEU A 220 -15.39 -1.16 -8.88
N THR A 221 -14.67 -2.26 -9.06
CA THR A 221 -15.03 -3.32 -10.00
C THR A 221 -14.92 -4.66 -9.31
N ASP A 222 -15.96 -5.49 -9.38
CA ASP A 222 -15.91 -6.86 -8.83
C ASP A 222 -15.49 -6.89 -7.34
N CYS A 223 -16.16 -6.09 -6.51
CA CYS A 223 -15.93 -6.00 -5.06
C CYS A 223 -17.11 -6.64 -4.31
N PRO A 224 -17.12 -7.97 -4.10
CA PRO A 224 -18.30 -8.69 -3.59
C PRO A 224 -18.62 -8.41 -2.11
N ALA A 225 -17.66 -7.87 -1.36
CA ALA A 225 -17.84 -7.54 0.05
C ALA A 225 -18.58 -6.20 0.26
N VAL A 226 -18.78 -5.40 -0.80
CA VAL A 226 -19.58 -4.16 -0.77
C VAL A 226 -20.98 -4.47 -1.32
N LYS A 227 -21.94 -4.63 -0.43
CA LYS A 227 -23.33 -4.98 -0.78
C LYS A 227 -24.30 -3.84 -0.64
N PHE A 228 -23.99 -2.84 0.19
CA PHE A 228 -24.89 -1.71 0.43
C PHE A 228 -24.16 -0.41 0.14
N LEU A 229 -24.79 0.51 -0.58
CA LEU A 229 -24.29 1.88 -0.78
C LEU A 229 -25.26 2.88 -0.16
N SER A 230 -24.76 3.79 0.67
CA SER A 230 -25.56 4.88 1.23
C SER A 230 -24.79 6.20 1.26
N ILE A 231 -25.53 7.30 1.32
CA ILE A 231 -24.96 8.64 1.47
C ILE A 231 -25.21 9.10 2.90
N ARG A 232 -24.17 9.63 3.57
CA ARG A 232 -24.33 10.30 4.88
C ARG A 232 -24.81 11.72 4.65
N GLU A 233 -25.99 12.03 5.15
CA GLU A 233 -26.50 13.40 5.21
C GLU A 233 -25.73 14.24 6.25
N PRO A 234 -25.53 15.54 6.00
CA PRO A 234 -24.77 16.41 6.90
C PRO A 234 -25.46 16.71 8.25
N SER A 235 -26.72 16.29 8.47
CA SER A 235 -27.46 16.59 9.72
C SER A 235 -27.35 15.54 10.82
N GLU A 236 -26.63 14.44 10.62
CA GLU A 236 -26.27 13.53 11.73
C GLU A 236 -25.11 14.12 12.54
N ILE A 237 -25.36 15.27 13.17
CA ILE A 237 -24.56 15.73 14.29
C ILE A 237 -24.74 14.68 15.38
N GLU A 238 -23.62 14.18 15.91
CA GLU A 238 -23.58 13.37 17.13
C GLU A 238 -24.47 14.01 18.21
N GLY A 239 -25.65 13.43 18.42
CA GLY A 239 -26.59 13.92 19.42
C GLY A 239 -28.00 14.13 18.88
N THR A 240 -28.71 13.05 18.60
CA THR A 240 -30.08 12.89 19.09
C THR A 240 -30.43 11.41 19.09
N SER A 241 -30.65 10.88 20.29
CA SER A 241 -31.36 9.64 20.52
C SER A 241 -32.75 9.72 19.87
N SER A 242 -32.89 9.18 18.66
CA SER A 242 -34.18 8.72 18.15
C SER A 242 -34.17 7.20 18.22
N LEU A 243 -34.93 6.66 19.18
CA LEU A 243 -35.03 5.24 19.49
C LEU A 243 -35.88 4.45 18.47
N VAL A 244 -35.94 4.88 17.21
CA VAL A 244 -36.78 4.23 16.18
C VAL A 244 -36.09 4.21 14.82
N SER A 245 -34.91 3.59 14.74
CA SER A 245 -34.49 2.78 13.59
C SER A 245 -33.10 2.20 13.86
N GLY A 246 -32.90 0.92 13.56
CA GLY A 246 -31.57 0.38 13.38
C GLY A 246 -31.01 -0.41 14.56
N VAL A 247 -31.62 -1.55 14.87
CA VAL A 247 -30.79 -2.76 15.01
C VAL A 247 -30.26 -3.06 13.61
N MET A 248 -29.31 -2.25 13.13
CA MET A 248 -28.45 -2.65 12.03
C MET A 248 -27.59 -3.75 12.62
N THR A 249 -27.90 -5.00 12.32
CA THR A 249 -27.04 -6.12 12.70
C THR A 249 -25.61 -5.76 12.28
N SER A 250 -24.62 -5.95 13.17
CA SER A 250 -23.21 -5.59 12.91
C SER A 250 -22.69 -6.07 11.55
N ALA A 251 -23.27 -7.15 11.02
CA ALA A 251 -23.00 -7.70 9.69
C ALA A 251 -23.34 -6.75 8.52
N GLN A 252 -24.39 -5.91 8.62
CA GLN A 252 -24.77 -5.00 7.54
C GLN A 252 -23.82 -3.81 7.44
N ASP A 253 -23.31 -3.29 8.57
CA ASP A 253 -22.36 -2.17 8.60
C ASP A 253 -21.03 -2.55 7.93
N GLU A 254 -20.57 -3.81 8.09
CA GLU A 254 -19.37 -4.32 7.42
C GLU A 254 -19.47 -4.24 5.90
N HIS A 255 -20.62 -4.60 5.34
CA HIS A 255 -20.83 -4.62 3.89
C HIS A 255 -21.32 -3.29 3.31
N GLN A 256 -21.46 -2.25 4.14
CA GLN A 256 -22.01 -0.96 3.75
C GLN A 256 -20.92 0.07 3.45
N LEU A 257 -20.92 0.60 2.24
CA LEU A 257 -20.14 1.76 1.83
C LEU A 257 -20.96 3.04 2.06
N LYS A 258 -20.52 3.88 2.99
CA LYS A 258 -21.12 5.18 3.29
C LYS A 258 -20.28 6.29 2.67
N LEU A 259 -20.84 7.01 1.70
CA LEU A 259 -20.19 8.18 1.10
C LEU A 259 -20.61 9.44 1.87
N SER A 260 -19.64 10.24 2.31
CA SER A 260 -19.93 11.52 2.95
C SER A 260 -20.34 12.57 1.91
N TYR A 261 -21.21 13.51 2.30
CA TYR A 261 -21.58 14.62 1.42
C TYR A 261 -20.36 15.43 0.93
N ASN A 262 -19.36 15.64 1.80
CA ASN A 262 -18.12 16.32 1.45
C ASN A 262 -17.35 15.60 0.32
N LEU A 263 -17.34 14.27 0.32
CA LEU A 263 -16.74 13.47 -0.74
C LEU A 263 -17.53 13.56 -2.04
N LEU A 264 -18.86 13.59 -1.98
CA LEU A 264 -19.70 13.77 -3.16
C LEU A 264 -19.47 15.11 -3.86
N CYS A 265 -19.12 16.16 -3.10
CA CYS A 265 -18.78 17.47 -3.65
C CYS A 265 -17.48 17.48 -4.45
N SER A 266 -16.50 16.61 -4.12
CA SER A 266 -15.22 16.53 -4.82
C SER A 266 -15.19 15.47 -5.93
N LEU A 267 -16.03 14.44 -5.84
CA LEU A 267 -16.11 13.37 -6.82
C LEU A 267 -16.64 13.87 -8.18
N LYS A 268 -15.79 13.77 -9.20
CA LYS A 268 -16.15 13.95 -10.62
C LYS A 268 -16.66 12.64 -11.24
N LYS A 269 -16.25 11.49 -10.69
CA LYS A 269 -16.56 10.18 -11.25
C LYS A 269 -16.67 9.12 -10.16
N LEU A 270 -17.86 8.54 -10.04
CA LEU A 270 -18.10 7.34 -9.25
C LEU A 270 -18.58 6.24 -10.19
N ARG A 271 -17.89 5.10 -10.20
CA ARG A 271 -18.29 3.92 -10.97
C ARG A 271 -18.18 2.67 -10.12
N ILE A 272 -19.25 1.89 -10.07
CA ILE A 272 -19.27 0.58 -9.43
C ILE A 272 -19.70 -0.41 -10.50
N HIS A 273 -18.85 -1.38 -10.84
CA HIS A 273 -19.10 -2.34 -11.92
C HIS A 273 -19.03 -3.77 -11.38
N ARG A 274 -19.81 -4.67 -11.99
CA ARG A 274 -19.80 -6.12 -11.66
C ARG A 274 -20.03 -6.39 -10.17
N SER A 275 -20.99 -5.68 -9.57
CA SER A 275 -21.46 -5.91 -8.20
C SER A 275 -22.92 -6.38 -8.24
N PRO A 276 -23.17 -7.69 -8.46
CA PRO A 276 -24.53 -8.21 -8.70
C PRO A 276 -25.47 -8.06 -7.52
N ASP A 277 -24.94 -8.04 -6.29
CA ASP A 277 -25.70 -7.97 -5.04
C ASP A 277 -25.73 -6.55 -4.44
N LEU A 278 -25.39 -5.51 -5.22
CA LEU A 278 -25.31 -4.14 -4.71
C LEU A 278 -26.70 -3.51 -4.60
N GLU A 279 -27.08 -3.14 -3.38
CA GLU A 279 -28.31 -2.42 -3.06
C GLU A 279 -28.01 -0.96 -2.66
N PHE A 280 -28.85 -0.04 -3.12
CA PHE A 280 -28.77 1.38 -2.77
C PHE A 280 -29.71 1.67 -1.60
N CYS A 281 -29.14 2.03 -0.45
CA CYS A 281 -29.85 2.45 0.75
C CYS A 281 -29.91 3.99 0.78
N GLY A 282 -30.94 4.56 0.14
CA GLY A 282 -31.18 6.02 0.08
C GLY A 282 -32.40 6.35 -0.78
N GLY A 283 -32.91 7.58 -0.70
CA GLY A 283 -33.99 8.02 -1.55
C GLY A 283 -33.53 8.05 -3.02
N LYS A 284 -34.40 7.69 -3.97
CA LYS A 284 -34.09 7.73 -5.42
C LYS A 284 -33.56 9.09 -5.93
N ARG A 285 -33.69 10.16 -5.14
CA ARG A 285 -33.22 11.51 -5.45
C ARG A 285 -31.74 11.74 -5.12
N ASP A 286 -31.14 10.93 -4.23
CA ASP A 286 -29.81 11.19 -3.69
C ASP A 286 -28.69 10.77 -4.66
N PHE A 287 -29.02 9.97 -5.68
CA PHE A 287 -28.08 9.42 -6.67
C PHE A 287 -28.31 9.92 -8.11
N LEU A 288 -29.10 10.98 -8.30
CA LEU A 288 -29.37 11.59 -9.61
C LEU A 288 -28.08 12.23 -10.19
N GLY A 289 -27.22 11.41 -10.78
CA GLY A 289 -25.92 11.81 -11.33
C GLY A 289 -24.90 10.67 -11.46
N PHE A 290 -25.17 9.52 -10.81
CA PHE A 290 -24.26 8.38 -10.80
C PHE A 290 -24.82 7.24 -11.66
N THR A 291 -24.04 6.77 -12.63
CA THR A 291 -24.41 5.64 -13.50
C THR A 291 -23.89 4.34 -12.89
N SER A 292 -24.79 3.37 -12.70
CA SER A 292 -24.47 1.94 -12.49
C SER A 292 -23.88 1.32 -13.74
#